data_AF-A0A5R2NAC8-F1
#
_entry.id   AF-A0A5R2NAC8-F1
#
_cell.length_a   1.000
_cell.length_b   1.000
_cell.length_c   1.000
_cell.angle_alpha   90.00
_cell.angle_beta   90.00
_cell.angle_gamma   90.00
#
_symmetry.space_group_name_H-M   'P 1'
#
loop_
_entity.id
_entity.type
_entity.pdbx_description
1 polymer ?
#
loop_
_entity_poly.entity_id
_entity_poly.type
_entity_poly.pdbx_seq_one_letter_code
_entity_poly.pdbx_strand_id
1 'polypeptide(L)'
;QRVALVGEAAHVFPPIGAQGLNLGIRDIDDLVGIARENREDPGAAATLAVYDLKRRPDILARSSAVNLLNISLLSDMLPAQMARGAGLGVLGGFAPLRAFFMREGLRPGSGFAALAGGPRKPTRQR
;
A
#
# COMPACT_ATOMS: atom_id res chain seq x y z
N GLN A 1 1.07 -21.59 17.53
CA GLN A 1 2.29 -20.73 17.47
C GLN A 1 1.91 -19.32 17.91
N ARG A 2 2.81 -18.59 18.59
CA ARG A 2 2.58 -17.24 19.15
C ARG A 2 3.58 -16.22 18.58
N VAL A 3 3.81 -16.29 17.27
CA VAL A 3 4.84 -15.53 16.56
C VAL A 3 4.18 -14.78 15.41
N ALA A 4 4.51 -13.49 15.27
CA ALA A 4 4.14 -12.66 14.13
C ALA A 4 5.41 -12.31 13.34
N LEU A 5 5.31 -12.29 12.02
CA LEU A 5 6.37 -11.84 11.12
C LEU A 5 6.01 -10.46 10.58
N VAL A 6 7.02 -9.61 10.40
CA VAL A 6 6.89 -8.23 9.91
C VAL A 6 7.97 -7.92 8.88
N GLY A 7 7.70 -6.98 7.98
CA GLY A 7 8.63 -6.56 6.94
C GLY A 7 9.06 -7.72 6.05
N GLU A 8 10.32 -7.70 5.62
CA GLU A 8 10.85 -8.70 4.68
C GLU A 8 10.94 -10.13 5.26
N ALA A 9 10.80 -10.29 6.58
CA ALA A 9 10.63 -11.60 7.20
C ALA A 9 9.25 -12.22 6.91
N ALA A 10 8.25 -11.40 6.56
CA ALA A 10 6.89 -11.83 6.24
C ALA A 10 6.60 -11.82 4.74
N HIS A 11 7.21 -10.93 3.97
CA HIS A 11 6.90 -10.74 2.55
C HIS A 11 8.09 -10.18 1.77
N VAL A 12 8.41 -10.80 0.64
CA VAL A 12 9.48 -10.33 -0.26
C VAL A 12 8.94 -9.22 -1.15
N PHE A 13 9.56 -8.04 -1.10
CA PHE A 13 9.13 -6.86 -1.84
C PHE A 13 10.13 -6.47 -2.92
N PRO A 14 9.67 -6.05 -4.13
CA PRO A 14 10.60 -5.62 -5.17
C PRO A 14 11.35 -4.32 -4.75
N PRO A 15 12.65 -4.19 -5.07
CA PRO A 15 13.47 -3.08 -4.59
C PRO A 15 13.21 -1.80 -5.39
N ILE A 16 12.11 -1.10 -5.10
CA ILE A 16 11.81 0.21 -5.69
C ILE A 16 11.45 1.21 -4.57
N GLY A 17 12.18 2.33 -4.48
CA GLY A 17 11.80 3.48 -3.65
C GLY A 17 11.72 3.27 -2.13
N ALA A 18 12.62 2.46 -1.54
CA ALA A 18 12.64 2.15 -0.09
C ALA A 18 11.31 1.60 0.46
N GLN A 19 10.53 0.90 -0.38
CA GLN A 19 9.20 0.39 -0.03
C GLN A 19 9.21 -0.65 1.09
N GLY A 20 10.25 -1.49 1.18
CA GLY A 20 10.35 -2.53 2.23
C GLY A 20 10.35 -1.94 3.65
N LEU A 21 11.10 -0.86 3.89
CA LEU A 21 11.13 -0.17 5.18
C LEU A 21 9.76 0.45 5.52
N ASN A 22 9.16 1.16 4.55
CA ASN A 22 7.86 1.80 4.75
C ASN A 22 6.75 0.78 5.04
N LEU A 23 6.82 -0.38 4.41
CA LEU A 23 5.89 -1.48 4.64
C LEU A 23 6.08 -2.10 6.03
N GLY A 24 7.33 -2.34 6.44
CA GLY A 24 7.68 -2.85 7.75
C GLY A 24 7.27 -1.92 8.90
N ILE A 25 7.50 -0.61 8.77
CA ILE A 25 7.01 0.37 9.77
C ILE A 25 5.48 0.28 9.91
N ARG A 26 4.77 0.11 8.80
CA ARG A 26 3.32 -0.04 8.86
C ARG A 26 2.88 -1.39 9.43
N ASP A 27 3.62 -2.48 9.18
CA ASP A 27 3.33 -3.78 9.80
C ASP A 27 3.38 -3.63 11.32
N ILE A 28 4.38 -2.92 11.83
CA ILE A 28 4.54 -2.64 13.27
C ILE A 28 3.37 -1.80 13.80
N ASP A 29 2.99 -0.72 13.11
CA ASP A 29 1.88 0.14 13.52
C ASP A 29 0.55 -0.64 13.63
N ASP A 30 0.23 -1.45 12.63
CA ASP A 30 -0.97 -2.30 12.63
C ASP A 30 -0.93 -3.37 13.72
N LEU A 31 0.23 -4.04 13.90
CA LEU A 31 0.40 -5.06 14.92
C LEU A 31 0.27 -4.47 16.33
N VAL A 32 0.82 -3.28 16.57
CA VAL A 32 0.68 -2.55 17.85
C VAL A 32 -0.77 -2.15 18.08
N GLY A 33 -1.48 -1.67 17.06
CA GLY A 33 -2.91 -1.35 17.15
C GLY A 33 -3.74 -2.57 17.58
N ILE A 34 -3.55 -3.69 16.89
CA ILE A 34 -4.28 -4.94 17.16
C ILE A 34 -3.91 -5.50 18.55
N ALA A 35 -2.65 -5.46 18.96
CA ALA A 35 -2.22 -5.89 20.28
C ALA A 35 -2.81 -5.02 21.40
N ARG A 36 -3.01 -3.71 21.15
CA ARG A 36 -3.67 -2.79 22.10
C ARG A 36 -5.16 -3.07 22.26
N GLU A 37 -5.82 -3.53 21.20
CA GLU A 37 -7.23 -3.96 21.24
C GLU A 37 -7.40 -5.32 21.93
N ASN A 38 -6.36 -6.17 21.92
CA ASN A 38 -6.38 -7.54 22.44
C ASN A 38 -5.38 -7.72 23.61
N ARG A 39 -5.40 -6.80 24.58
CA ARG A 39 -4.39 -6.75 25.66
C ARG A 39 -4.30 -8.00 26.54
N GLU A 40 -5.38 -8.75 26.67
CA GLU A 40 -5.43 -9.95 27.52
C GLU A 40 -4.56 -11.08 26.94
N ASP A 41 -4.61 -11.29 25.63
CA ASP A 41 -3.71 -12.22 24.94
C ASP A 41 -3.39 -11.76 23.50
N PRO A 42 -2.44 -10.84 23.31
CA PRO A 42 -2.09 -10.34 21.98
C PRO A 42 -1.42 -11.40 21.09
N GLY A 43 -0.96 -12.50 21.66
CA GLY A 43 -0.35 -13.63 20.95
C GLY A 43 -1.34 -14.73 20.59
N ALA A 44 -2.63 -14.56 20.90
CA ALA A 44 -3.67 -15.51 20.56
C ALA A 44 -3.76 -15.70 19.04
N ALA A 45 -4.07 -16.94 18.62
CA ALA A 45 -4.19 -17.27 17.20
C ALA A 45 -5.22 -16.40 16.47
N ALA A 46 -6.33 -16.05 17.14
CA ALA A 46 -7.35 -15.16 16.59
C ALA A 46 -6.80 -13.74 16.35
N THR A 47 -6.07 -13.19 17.31
CA THR A 47 -5.45 -11.86 17.20
C THR A 47 -4.43 -11.82 16.06
N LEU A 48 -3.57 -12.83 15.95
CA LEU A 48 -2.59 -12.93 14.87
C LEU A 48 -3.25 -13.15 13.50
N ALA A 49 -4.38 -13.87 13.43
CA ALA A 49 -5.14 -14.05 12.20
C ALA A 49 -5.77 -12.73 11.72
N VAL A 50 -6.26 -11.88 12.64
CA VAL A 50 -6.76 -10.54 12.31
C VAL A 50 -5.64 -9.69 11.70
N TYR A 51 -4.44 -9.72 12.28
CA TYR A 51 -3.28 -9.03 11.72
C TYR A 51 -2.96 -9.51 10.29
N ASP A 52 -2.84 -10.82 10.09
CA ASP A 52 -2.52 -11.40 8.78
C ASP A 52 -3.59 -11.05 7.72
N LEU A 53 -4.88 -11.18 8.06
CA LEU A 53 -5.98 -10.81 7.17
C LEU A 53 -5.99 -9.33 6.80
N LYS A 54 -5.63 -8.45 7.74
CA LYS A 54 -5.56 -7.01 7.49
C LYS A 54 -4.42 -6.63 6.53
N ARG A 55 -3.29 -7.34 6.59
CA ARG A 55 -2.07 -7.01 5.82
C ARG A 55 -2.04 -7.62 4.43
N ARG A 56 -2.56 -8.84 4.24
CA ARG A 56 -2.51 -9.56 2.97
C ARG A 56 -2.96 -8.75 1.76
N PRO A 57 -4.09 -8.01 1.78
CA PRO A 57 -4.52 -7.24 0.62
C PRO A 57 -3.57 -6.11 0.23
N ASP A 58 -3.03 -5.36 1.21
CA ASP A 58 -2.08 -4.26 0.96
C ASP A 58 -0.79 -4.81 0.33
N ILE A 59 -0.26 -5.90 0.89
CA ILE A 59 0.97 -6.55 0.39
C ILE A 59 0.78 -7.06 -1.04
N LEU A 60 -0.32 -7.78 -1.31
CA LEU A 60 -0.62 -8.33 -2.63
C LEU A 60 -0.83 -7.24 -3.68
N ALA A 61 -1.64 -6.23 -3.36
CA ALA A 61 -1.93 -5.13 -4.28
C ALA A 61 -0.64 -4.42 -4.72
N ARG A 62 0.24 -4.12 -3.76
CA ARG A 62 1.48 -3.39 -4.06
C ARG A 62 2.51 -4.25 -4.79
N SER A 63 2.72 -5.48 -4.34
CA SER A 63 3.66 -6.40 -5.01
C SER A 63 3.23 -6.65 -6.45
N SER A 64 1.92 -6.81 -6.68
CA SER A 64 1.36 -6.97 -8.03
C SER A 64 1.50 -5.71 -8.86
N ALA A 65 1.23 -4.53 -8.30
CA ALA A 65 1.40 -3.26 -9.01
C ALA A 65 2.85 -3.05 -9.46
N VAL A 66 3.82 -3.26 -8.56
CA VAL A 66 5.24 -3.12 -8.91
C VAL A 66 5.66 -4.17 -9.94
N ASN A 67 5.22 -5.42 -9.79
CA ASN A 67 5.49 -6.46 -10.77
C ASN A 67 4.92 -6.11 -12.16
N LEU A 68 3.69 -5.60 -12.23
CA LEU A 68 3.07 -5.17 -13.48
C LEU A 68 3.80 -4.00 -14.12
N LEU A 69 4.25 -3.03 -13.33
CA LEU A 69 5.08 -1.92 -13.83
C LEU A 69 6.40 -2.45 -14.38
N ASN A 70 7.05 -3.38 -13.67
CA ASN A 70 8.32 -3.96 -14.10
C ASN A 70 8.16 -4.78 -15.40
N ILE A 71 7.14 -5.65 -15.46
CA ILE A 71 6.78 -6.41 -16.67
C ILE A 71 6.46 -5.46 -17.81
N SER A 72 5.68 -4.41 -17.54
CA SER A 72 5.38 -3.40 -18.56
C SER A 72 6.67 -2.82 -19.10
N LEU A 73 7.58 -2.31 -18.25
CA LEU A 73 8.83 -1.67 -18.62
C LEU A 73 9.77 -2.57 -19.44
N LEU A 74 9.88 -3.84 -19.05
CA LEU A 74 10.77 -4.82 -19.68
C LEU A 74 10.16 -5.48 -20.93
N SER A 75 8.88 -5.25 -21.21
CA SER A 75 8.21 -5.84 -22.36
C SER A 75 8.49 -5.07 -23.65
N ASP A 76 9.01 -5.79 -24.65
CA ASP A 76 9.20 -5.29 -26.02
C ASP A 76 7.93 -5.44 -26.88
N MET A 77 6.85 -6.01 -26.35
CA MET A 77 5.62 -6.22 -27.11
C MET A 77 4.92 -4.89 -27.39
N LEU A 78 4.56 -4.65 -28.65
CA LEU A 78 3.87 -3.41 -29.07
C LEU A 78 2.61 -3.10 -28.24
N PRO A 79 1.72 -4.07 -27.91
CA PRO A 79 0.58 -3.80 -27.03
C PRO A 79 0.96 -3.27 -25.65
N ALA A 80 2.03 -3.80 -25.03
CA ALA A 80 2.50 -3.36 -23.73
C ALA A 80 3.08 -1.93 -23.77
N GLN A 81 3.81 -1.61 -24.84
CA GLN A 81 4.31 -0.25 -25.09
C GLN A 81 3.17 0.75 -25.30
N MET A 82 2.16 0.40 -26.09
CA MET A 82 0.97 1.23 -26.31
C MET A 82 0.19 1.46 -25.01
N ALA A 83 -0.04 0.40 -24.23
CA ALA A 83 -0.72 0.51 -22.95
C ALA A 83 0.04 1.41 -21.96
N ARG A 84 1.37 1.26 -21.88
CA ARG A 84 2.24 2.13 -21.07
C ARG A 84 2.15 3.58 -21.51
N GLY A 85 2.27 3.85 -22.81
CA GLY A 85 2.19 5.19 -23.38
C GLY A 85 0.84 5.87 -23.13
N ALA A 86 -0.26 5.15 -23.36
CA ALA A 86 -1.61 5.63 -23.09
C ALA A 86 -1.81 5.92 -21.58
N GLY A 87 -1.38 5.02 -20.71
CA GLY A 87 -1.45 5.19 -19.26
C GLY A 87 -0.68 6.42 -18.77
N LEU A 88 0.55 6.62 -19.25
CA LEU A 88 1.35 7.81 -18.94
C LEU A 88 0.72 9.10 -19.50
N GLY A 89 0.15 9.04 -20.70
CA GLY A 89 -0.57 10.18 -21.31
C GLY A 89 -1.79 10.60 -20.47
N VAL A 90 -2.59 9.64 -20.00
CA VAL A 90 -3.73 9.89 -19.12
C VAL A 90 -3.29 10.46 -17.77
N LEU A 91 -2.24 9.89 -17.16
CA LEU A 91 -1.66 10.38 -15.91
C LEU A 91 -1.09 11.80 -16.03
N GLY A 92 -0.45 12.11 -17.16
CA GLY A 92 0.10 13.44 -17.43
C GLY A 92 -0.98 14.48 -17.75
N GLY A 93 -2.05 14.06 -18.44
CA GLY A 93 -3.12 14.95 -18.91
C GLY A 93 -4.19 15.27 -17.87
N PHE A 94 -4.37 14.44 -16.83
CA PHE A 94 -5.45 14.63 -15.86
C PHE A 94 -4.91 14.79 -14.42
N ALA A 95 -4.79 16.05 -13.99
CA ALA A 95 -4.21 16.42 -12.69
C ALA A 95 -4.87 15.76 -11.46
N PRO A 96 -6.21 15.58 -11.38
CA PRO A 96 -6.84 14.89 -10.26
C PRO A 96 -6.41 13.42 -10.15
N LEU A 97 -6.28 12.74 -11.29
CA LEU A 97 -5.85 11.35 -11.33
C LEU A 97 -4.38 11.21 -10.95
N ARG A 98 -3.52 12.10 -11.44
CA ARG A 98 -2.13 12.19 -11.00
C ARG A 98 -2.03 12.38 -9.49
N ALA A 99 -2.81 13.30 -8.93
CA ALA A 99 -2.84 13.56 -7.48
C ALA A 99 -3.32 12.35 -6.68
N PHE A 100 -4.32 11.62 -7.20
CA PHE A 100 -4.79 10.36 -6.61
C PHE A 100 -3.67 9.32 -6.55
N PHE A 101 -2.99 9.03 -7.67
CA PHE A 101 -1.92 8.03 -7.70
C PHE A 101 -0.69 8.43 -6.86
N MET A 102 -0.32 9.72 -6.84
CA MET A 102 0.75 10.20 -5.95
C MET A 102 0.38 9.99 -4.47
N ARG A 103 -0.87 10.28 -4.08
CA ARG A 103 -1.35 10.04 -2.72
C ARG A 103 -1.39 8.56 -2.37
N GLU A 104 -1.88 7.73 -3.29
CA GLU A 104 -1.94 6.28 -3.10
C GLU A 104 -0.54 5.67 -2.97
N GLY A 105 0.44 6.18 -3.71
CA GLY A 105 1.85 5.79 -3.61
C GLY A 105 2.49 6.16 -2.26
N LEU A 106 2.16 7.33 -1.70
CA LEU A 106 2.67 7.78 -0.39
C LEU A 106 1.94 7.11 0.79
N ARG A 107 0.61 7.06 0.72
CA ARG A 107 -0.29 6.52 1.75
C ARG A 107 -1.47 5.82 1.06
N PRO A 108 -1.45 4.49 0.88
CA PRO A 108 -2.55 3.75 0.30
C PRO A 108 -3.83 3.89 1.13
N GLY A 109 -4.96 3.80 0.47
CA GLY A 109 -6.27 4.07 1.02
C GLY A 109 -6.56 5.56 1.23
N SER A 110 -5.54 6.44 1.20
CA SER A 110 -5.75 7.89 1.34
C SER A 110 -6.31 8.54 0.07
N GLY A 111 -6.05 7.97 -1.11
CA GLY A 111 -6.65 8.42 -2.36
C GLY A 111 -8.16 8.22 -2.34
N PHE A 112 -8.60 7.01 -2.00
CA PHE A 112 -10.02 6.66 -1.85
C PHE A 112 -10.68 7.40 -0.68
N ALA A 113 -10.02 7.51 0.48
CA ALA A 113 -10.54 8.27 1.61
C ALA A 113 -10.64 9.78 1.34
N ALA A 114 -9.83 10.33 0.44
CA ALA A 114 -9.94 11.73 0.00
C ALA A 114 -11.04 11.95 -1.03
N LEU A 115 -11.40 10.93 -1.83
CA LEU A 115 -12.56 10.97 -2.71
C LEU A 115 -13.87 10.77 -1.94
N ALA A 116 -13.86 9.93 -0.90
CA ALA A 116 -15.00 9.69 -0.02
C ALA A 116 -15.17 10.77 1.07
N GLY A 117 -14.09 11.44 1.46
CA GLY A 117 -14.10 12.53 2.44
C GLY A 117 -14.37 13.87 1.77
N GLY A 118 -15.57 14.42 1.94
CA GLY A 118 -15.93 15.78 1.53
C GLY A 118 -14.94 16.85 2.03
N PRO A 119 -15.03 18.10 1.52
CA PRO A 119 -13.99 19.11 1.68
C PRO A 119 -13.67 19.36 3.15
N ARG A 120 -12.49 18.89 3.59
CA ARG A 120 -11.96 19.16 4.93
C ARG A 120 -11.67 20.65 5.05
N LYS A 121 -12.42 21.33 5.93
CA LYS A 121 -12.13 22.72 6.32
C LYS A 121 -10.71 22.82 6.89
N PRO A 122 -9.95 23.88 6.57
CA PRO A 122 -8.59 24.04 7.04
C PRO A 122 -8.60 24.23 8.56
N THR A 123 -7.95 23.31 9.26
CA THR A 123 -7.68 23.43 10.69
C THR A 123 -6.61 24.52 10.86
N ARG A 124 -7.06 25.75 11.13
CA ARG A 124 -6.21 26.84 11.61
C ARG A 124 -5.73 26.45 13.01
N GLN A 125 -4.51 25.94 13.12
CA GLN A 125 -3.81 25.92 14.40
C GLN A 125 -3.46 27.37 14.76
N ARG A 126 -3.93 27.80 15.93
CA ARG A 126 -3.47 29.01 16.63
C ARG A 126 -2.28 28.63 17.49
#